data_AF-A0A8J5IE01-F1
#
_entry.id   AF-A0A8J5IE01-F1
#
_cell.length_a   1.000
_cell.length_b   1.000
_cell.length_c   1.000
_cell.angle_alpha   90.00
_cell.angle_beta   90.00
_cell.angle_gamma   90.00
#
_symmetry.space_group_name_H-M   'P 1'
#
loop_
_entity.id
_entity.type
_entity.pdbx_description
1 polymer ?
#
loop_
_entity_poly.entity_id
_entity_poly.type
_entity_poly.pdbx_seq_one_letter_code
_entity_poly.pdbx_strand_id
1 'polypeptide(L)'
;MTNLSDPQRRCVIDELLKRSINGELPHGTQRAVTRHLGHSCSVVGKIWVRYTLSIEAGIVGGEWQSRIKQKSGRKRKDRSEIVELLQAPP
;
A
#
# COMPACT_ATOMS: atom_id res chain seq x y z
N MET A 1 -5.26 -1.67 -11.08
CA MET A 1 -3.93 -1.45 -10.46
C MET A 1 -3.69 -2.58 -9.47
N THR A 2 -2.66 -3.38 -9.68
CA THR A 2 -2.30 -4.46 -8.75
C THR A 2 -1.73 -3.86 -7.47
N ASN A 3 -2.24 -4.26 -6.32
CA ASN A 3 -1.71 -3.80 -5.03
C ASN A 3 -0.31 -4.37 -4.83
N LEU A 4 0.66 -3.52 -4.48
CA LEU A 4 1.99 -3.97 -4.11
C LEU A 4 1.91 -4.74 -2.79
N SER A 5 2.57 -5.90 -2.76
CA SER A 5 2.82 -6.66 -1.54
C SER A 5 3.72 -5.88 -0.58
N ASP A 6 3.66 -6.20 0.71
CA ASP A 6 4.49 -5.54 1.72
C ASP A 6 6.00 -5.58 1.39
N PRO A 7 6.59 -6.70 0.95
CA PRO A 7 8.00 -6.73 0.53
C PRO A 7 8.30 -5.78 -0.63
N GLN A 8 7.40 -5.66 -1.61
CA GLN A 8 7.57 -4.71 -2.72
C GLN A 8 7.46 -3.27 -2.25
N ARG A 9 6.54 -2.96 -1.34
CA ARG A 9 6.40 -1.62 -0.74
C ARG A 9 7.65 -1.24 0.06
N ARG A 10 8.25 -2.20 0.77
CA ARG A 10 9.52 -2.02 1.47
C ARG A 10 10.66 -1.72 0.50
N CYS A 11 10.78 -2.51 -0.56
CA CYS A 11 11.78 -2.30 -1.61
C CYS A 11 11.68 -0.90 -2.24
N VAL A 12 10.46 -0.42 -2.51
CA VAL A 12 10.24 0.96 -3.00
C VAL A 12 10.79 2.00 -2.02
N ILE A 13 10.51 1.85 -0.72
CA ILE A 13 11.01 2.79 0.31
C ILE A 13 12.53 2.74 0.39
N ASP A 14 13.13 1.55 0.45
CA ASP A 14 14.59 1.42 0.52
C ASP A 14 15.28 2.05 -0.71
N GLU A 15 14.72 1.85 -1.91
CA GLU A 15 15.22 2.46 -3.15
C GLU A 15 15.07 3.99 -3.18
N LEU A 16 14.02 4.53 -2.58
CA LEU A 16 13.82 5.98 -2.45
C LEU A 16 14.75 6.58 -1.40
N LEU A 17 14.93 5.92 -0.26
CA LEU A 17 15.82 6.36 0.81
C LEU A 17 17.27 6.41 0.36
N LYS A 18 17.75 5.42 -0.41
CA LYS A 18 19.10 5.42 -1.00
C LYS A 18 19.38 6.65 -1.88
N ARG A 19 18.34 7.23 -2.46
CA ARG A 19 18.41 8.39 -3.38
C ARG A 19 17.94 9.69 -2.73
N SER A 20 17.49 9.63 -1.48
CA SER A 20 17.03 10.78 -0.74
C SER A 20 18.22 11.58 -0.23
N ILE A 21 18.11 12.90 -0.28
CA ILE A 21 19.09 13.84 0.24
C ILE A 21 18.39 14.63 1.34
N ASN A 22 18.87 14.54 2.57
CA ASN A 22 18.30 15.22 3.74
C ASN A 22 16.80 14.93 3.96
N GLY A 23 16.32 13.73 3.62
CA GLY A 23 14.91 13.36 3.75
C GLY A 23 14.01 13.84 2.61
N GLU A 24 14.57 14.56 1.63
CA GLU A 24 13.85 14.97 0.43
C GLU A 24 14.22 14.08 -0.77
N LEU A 25 13.31 14.01 -1.75
CA LEU A 25 13.57 13.31 -3.01
C LEU A 25 13.94 14.34 -4.08
N PRO A 26 15.17 14.28 -4.63
CA PRO A 26 15.53 15.10 -5.79
C PRO A 26 14.57 14.90 -6.95
N HIS A 27 14.45 15.94 -7.80
CA HIS A 27 13.58 15.88 -8.97
C HIS A 27 13.92 14.66 -9.85
N GLY A 28 12.88 13.96 -10.32
CA GLY A 28 13.05 12.78 -11.17
C GLY A 28 13.38 11.47 -10.42
N THR A 29 13.66 11.51 -9.11
CA THR A 29 13.97 10.30 -8.31
C THR A 29 12.85 9.28 -8.35
N GLN A 30 11.60 9.71 -8.16
CA GLN A 30 10.43 8.82 -8.26
C GLN A 30 10.36 8.14 -9.63
N ARG A 31 10.61 8.90 -10.70
CA ARG A 31 10.61 8.37 -12.07
C ARG A 31 11.76 7.36 -12.28
N ALA A 32 12.94 7.62 -11.72
CA ALA A 32 14.03 6.66 -11.76
C ALA A 32 13.68 5.34 -11.03
N VAL A 33 13.12 5.42 -9.81
CA VAL A 33 12.68 4.24 -9.05
C VAL A 33 11.59 3.46 -9.78
N THR A 34 10.64 4.14 -10.41
CA THR A 34 9.57 3.49 -11.18
C THR A 34 10.08 2.71 -12.38
N ARG A 35 11.07 3.26 -13.11
CA ARG A 35 11.73 2.57 -14.23
C ARG A 35 12.52 1.37 -13.75
N HIS A 36 13.18 1.47 -12.60
CA HIS A 36 13.94 0.39 -12.01
C HIS A 36 13.07 -0.78 -11.54
N LEU A 37 11.95 -0.48 -10.86
CA LEU A 37 11.09 -1.50 -10.24
C LEU A 37 9.88 -1.91 -11.10
N GLY A 38 9.65 -1.25 -12.24
CA GLY A 38 8.49 -1.52 -13.11
C GLY A 38 7.14 -1.18 -12.47
N HIS A 39 7.10 -0.17 -11.60
CA HIS A 39 5.89 0.26 -10.88
C HIS A 39 5.39 1.62 -11.39
N SER A 40 4.11 1.93 -11.17
CA SER A 40 3.58 3.24 -11.58
C SER A 40 4.09 4.35 -10.66
N CYS A 41 4.36 5.53 -11.24
CA CYS A 41 4.82 6.70 -10.49
C CYS A 41 3.81 7.16 -9.44
N SER A 42 2.52 6.99 -9.71
CA SER A 42 1.46 7.29 -8.73
C SER A 42 1.55 6.39 -7.50
N VAL A 43 1.83 5.09 -7.67
CA VAL A 43 1.95 4.15 -6.54
C VAL A 43 3.20 4.44 -5.71
N VAL A 44 4.34 4.66 -6.38
CA VAL A 44 5.61 5.00 -5.72
C VAL A 44 5.49 6.30 -4.93
N GLY A 45 4.90 7.34 -5.51
CA GLY A 45 4.69 8.62 -4.84
C GLY A 45 3.77 8.52 -3.61
N LYS A 46 2.68 7.76 -3.70
CA LYS A 46 1.77 7.53 -2.56
C LYS A 46 2.45 6.79 -1.41
N ILE A 47 3.31 5.82 -1.73
CA ILE A 47 4.09 5.09 -0.72
C ILE A 47 5.06 6.04 -0.01
N TRP A 48 5.77 6.88 -0.78
CA TRP A 48 6.70 7.85 -0.22
C TRP A 48 6.03 8.87 0.72
N VAL A 49 4.98 9.54 0.24
CA VAL A 49 4.26 10.55 1.05
C VAL A 49 3.76 9.96 2.35
N ARG A 50 3.24 8.72 2.32
CA ARG A 50 2.77 8.07 3.52
C ARG A 50 3.89 7.75 4.50
N TYR A 51 5.02 7.28 3.97
CA TYR A 51 6.20 7.03 4.77
C TYR A 51 6.72 8.32 5.42
N THR A 52 6.82 9.43 4.69
CA THR A 52 7.27 10.71 5.27
C THR A 52 6.31 11.23 6.33
N LEU A 53 4.99 11.22 6.06
CA LEU A 53 3.98 11.62 7.04
C LEU A 53 4.03 10.80 8.33
N SER A 54 4.32 9.50 8.23
CA SER A 54 4.46 8.65 9.40
C SER A 54 5.72 8.94 10.21
N ILE A 55 6.82 9.30 9.55
CA ILE A 55 8.06 9.75 10.21
C ILE A 55 7.80 11.08 10.93
N GLU A 56 7.11 12.03 10.29
CA GLU A 56 6.69 13.29 10.90
C GLU A 56 5.78 13.08 12.13
N ALA A 57 4.95 12.04 12.10
CA ALA A 57 4.12 11.62 13.23
C ALA A 57 4.89 10.85 14.34
N GLY A 58 6.22 10.71 14.22
CA GLY A 58 7.07 10.05 15.21
C GLY A 58 7.09 8.51 15.12
N ILE A 59 6.58 7.91 14.05
CA ILE A 59 6.62 6.46 13.85
C ILE A 59 8.04 6.07 13.43
N VAL A 60 8.78 5.44 14.34
CA VAL A 60 10.15 4.98 14.09
C VAL A 60 10.19 4.01 12.91
N GLY A 61 10.97 4.35 11.89
CA GLY A 61 11.13 3.53 10.68
C GLY A 61 9.98 3.64 9.66
N GLY A 62 8.98 4.47 9.93
CA GLY A 62 7.89 4.82 9.03
C GLY A 62 6.90 3.69 8.69
N GLU A 63 5.70 4.06 8.26
CA GLU A 63 4.64 3.15 7.87
C GLU A 63 4.66 2.89 6.36
N TRP A 64 5.13 1.70 5.98
CA TRP A 64 5.23 1.27 4.58
C TRP A 64 4.28 0.11 4.24
N GLN A 65 3.70 -0.57 5.22
CA GLN A 65 2.82 -1.72 5.01
C GLN A 65 1.51 -1.37 4.31
N SER A 66 0.95 -2.33 3.58
CA SER A 66 -0.36 -2.24 2.96
C SER A 66 -1.45 -2.23 4.02
N ARG A 67 -2.43 -1.33 3.88
CA ARG A 67 -3.66 -1.34 4.70
C ARG A 67 -4.69 -2.36 4.21
N ILE A 68 -4.58 -2.74 2.94
CA ILE A 68 -5.50 -3.69 2.31
C ILE A 68 -5.05 -5.07 2.75
N LYS A 69 -5.72 -5.60 3.78
CA LYS A 69 -5.54 -6.99 4.21
C LYS A 69 -6.05 -7.91 3.09
N GLN A 70 -5.38 -9.05 2.91
CA GLN A 70 -5.71 -10.06 1.88
C GLN A 70 -7.19 -10.50 1.85
N LYS A 71 -7.95 -10.28 2.93
CA LYS A 71 -9.39 -10.59 3.07
C LYS A 71 -10.27 -9.35 3.36
N SER A 72 -9.94 -8.18 2.80
CA SER A 72 -10.69 -6.94 3.04
C SER A 72 -11.99 -6.82 2.22
N GLY A 73 -12.24 -7.73 1.28
CA GLY A 73 -13.46 -7.74 0.47
C GLY A 73 -14.68 -8.20 1.27
N ARG A 74 -15.88 -7.85 0.77
CA ARG A 74 -17.15 -8.35 1.31
C ARG A 74 -17.10 -9.88 1.33
N LYS A 75 -17.19 -10.48 2.52
CA LYS A 75 -17.32 -11.94 2.64
C LYS A 75 -18.57 -12.37 1.87
N ARG A 76 -18.45 -13.45 1.09
CA ARG A 76 -19.63 -14.08 0.51
C ARG A 76 -20.51 -14.54 1.67
N LYS A 77 -21.80 -14.18 1.64
CA LYS A 77 -22.79 -14.77 2.55
C LYS A 77 -22.89 -16.26 2.22
N ASP A 78 -23.03 -17.10 3.24
CA ASP A 78 -23.35 -18.50 3.00
C ASP A 78 -24.72 -18.56 2.32
N ARG A 79 -24.80 -19.31 1.21
CA ARG A 79 -26.03 -19.44 0.46
C ARG A 79 -27.09 -20.18 1.28
N SER A 80 -26.66 -21.05 2.17
CA SER A 80 -27.49 -21.82 3.10
C SER A 80 -28.19 -20.89 4.10
N GLU A 81 -27.44 -19.98 4.72
CA GLU A 81 -27.99 -18.95 5.62
C GLU A 81 -29.01 -18.02 4.93
N ILE A 82 -28.78 -17.69 3.65
CA ILE A 82 -29.75 -16.89 2.87
C ILE A 82 -31.03 -17.68 2.63
N VAL A 83 -30.93 -18.97 2.30
CA VAL A 83 -32.10 -19.81 2.03
C VAL A 83 -32.94 -19.99 3.30
N GLU A 84 -32.31 -20.22 4.46
CA GLU A 84 -33.01 -20.30 5.74
C GLU A 84 -33.74 -19.00 6.08
N LEU A 85 -33.10 -17.84 5.87
CA LEU A 85 -33.73 -16.54 6.09
C LEU A 85 -34.93 -16.29 5.16
N LEU A 86 -34.88 -16.81 3.93
CA LEU A 86 -35.97 -16.70 2.95
C LEU A 86 -37.10 -17.70 3.20
N GLN A 87 -36.83 -18.79 3.92
CA GLN A 87 -37.81 -19.82 4.26
C GLN A 87 -38.43 -19.65 5.65
N ALA A 88 -37.93 -18.74 6.48
CA ALA A 88 -38.54 -18.41 7.76
C ALA A 88 -39.89 -17.70 7.54
N PRO A 89 -40.99 -18.16 8.17
CA PRO A 89 -42.27 -17.45 8.14
C PRO A 89 -42.16 -16.11 8.92
N PRO A 90 -43.03 -15.12 8.62
CA PRO A 90 -42.97 -13.78 9.21
C PRO A 90 -43.20 -13.75 10.72
#